data_AF-A0A8T5KEU0-F1
#
_entry.id   AF-A0A8T5KEU0-F1
#
_cell.length_a   1.000
_cell.length_b   1.000
_cell.length_c   1.000
_cell.angle_alpha   90.00
_cell.angle_beta   90.00
_cell.angle_gamma   90.00
#
_symmetry.space_group_name_H-M   'P 1'
#
loop_
_entity.id
_entity.type
_entity.pdbx_description
1 polymer ?
#
loop_
_entity_poly.entity_id
_entity_poly.type
_entity_poly.pdbx_seq_one_letter_code
_entity_poly.pdbx_strand_id
1 'polypeptide(L)'
;STSVALNEEQLNIQKNVVNDHIKMEEAVIKELEKMLPSVTNEKVELLLKAILHDEVRHHKLLKTLYEILIRGEAVTEGDWWDAVWGDVPGLWG
;
A
#
# COMPACT_ATOMS: atom_id res chain seq x y z
N SER A 1 2.13 -20.17 29.49
CA SER A 1 3.09 -19.71 28.47
C SER A 1 2.56 -19.86 27.05
N THR A 2 1.30 -19.46 26.79
CA THR A 2 0.59 -19.77 25.53
C THR A 2 0.29 -18.54 24.66
N SER A 3 0.74 -17.34 25.03
CA SER A 3 0.37 -16.09 24.34
C SER A 3 1.30 -15.67 23.20
N VAL A 4 2.55 -16.15 23.16
CA VAL A 4 3.55 -15.68 22.18
C VAL A 4 3.39 -16.36 20.81
N ALA A 5 3.09 -17.66 20.78
CA ALA A 5 2.95 -18.42 19.52
C ALA A 5 1.72 -18.00 18.69
N LEU A 6 0.61 -17.61 19.33
CA LEU A 6 -0.56 -17.06 18.64
C LEU A 6 -0.24 -15.73 17.94
N ASN A 7 0.64 -14.91 18.52
CA ASN A 7 1.03 -13.61 17.98
C ASN A 7 1.94 -13.76 16.74
N GLU A 8 2.92 -14.66 16.78
CA GLU A 8 3.86 -14.88 15.67
C GLU A 8 3.19 -15.48 14.42
N GLU A 9 2.29 -16.45 14.60
CA GLU A 9 1.53 -17.04 13.50
C GLU A 9 0.61 -16.00 12.85
N GLN A 10 -0.12 -15.22 13.65
CA GLN A 10 -0.97 -14.14 13.17
C GLN A 10 -0.17 -13.04 12.46
N LEU A 11 0.99 -12.65 12.98
CA LEU A 11 1.87 -11.68 12.35
C LEU A 11 2.40 -12.19 11.00
N ASN A 12 2.74 -13.47 10.89
CA ASN A 12 3.16 -14.06 9.63
C ASN A 12 2.03 -14.10 8.59
N ILE A 13 0.80 -14.41 9.01
CA ILE A 13 -0.38 -14.33 8.14
C ILE A 13 -0.56 -12.90 7.63
N GLN A 14 -0.49 -11.89 8.51
CA GLN A 14 -0.62 -10.48 8.12
C GLN A 14 0.47 -10.06 7.15
N LYS A 15 1.73 -10.43 7.40
CA LYS A 15 2.85 -10.18 6.47
C LYS A 15 2.60 -10.77 5.09
N ASN A 16 2.13 -12.01 5.02
CA ASN A 16 1.85 -12.68 3.76
C ASN A 16 0.72 -11.99 3.00
N VAL A 17 -0.39 -11.67 3.68
CA VAL A 17 -1.53 -10.97 3.07
C VAL A 17 -1.12 -9.61 2.52
N VAL A 18 -0.37 -8.81 3.29
CA VAL A 18 0.11 -7.49 2.83
C VAL A 18 1.06 -7.64 1.65
N ASN A 19 2.00 -8.58 1.71
CA ASN A 19 2.95 -8.82 0.62
C ASN A 19 2.28 -9.31 -0.67
N ASP A 20 1.25 -10.15 -0.57
CA ASP A 20 0.49 -10.60 -1.73
C ASP A 20 -0.32 -9.45 -2.35
N HIS A 21 -0.83 -8.53 -1.53
CA HIS A 21 -1.49 -7.32 -1.99
C HIS A 21 -0.53 -6.39 -2.75
N ILE A 22 0.66 -6.13 -2.20
CA ILE A 22 1.74 -5.35 -2.85
C ILE A 22 2.06 -5.92 -4.24
N LYS A 23 2.16 -7.25 -4.37
CA LYS A 23 2.44 -7.89 -5.67
C LYS A 23 1.29 -7.72 -6.66
N MET A 24 0.05 -7.77 -6.19
CA MET A 24 -1.13 -7.56 -7.03
C MET A 24 -1.16 -6.12 -7.55
N GLU A 25 -0.99 -5.13 -6.68
CA GLU A 25 -0.96 -3.71 -7.07
C GLU A 25 0.19 -3.43 -8.04
N GLU A 26 1.39 -4.00 -7.81
CA GLU A 26 2.51 -3.85 -8.74
C GLU A 26 2.18 -4.41 -10.14
N ALA A 27 1.43 -5.51 -10.23
CA ALA A 27 0.98 -6.05 -11.50
C ALA A 27 -0.04 -5.12 -12.19
N VAL A 28 -1.01 -4.60 -11.43
CA VAL A 28 -2.02 -3.66 -11.94
C VAL A 28 -1.36 -2.37 -12.44
N ILE A 29 -0.45 -1.79 -11.66
CA ILE A 29 0.31 -0.58 -12.03
C ILE A 29 1.03 -0.79 -13.36
N LYS A 30 1.78 -1.90 -13.49
CA LYS A 30 2.52 -2.21 -14.72
C LYS A 30 1.62 -2.38 -15.94
N GLU A 31 0.50 -3.08 -15.79
CA GLU A 31 -0.46 -3.26 -16.88
C GLU A 31 -1.12 -1.94 -17.28
N LEU A 32 -1.49 -1.10 -16.31
CA LEU A 32 -2.05 0.22 -16.58
C LEU A 32 -1.05 1.16 -17.26
N GLU A 33 0.20 1.21 -16.79
CA GLU A 33 1.28 1.99 -17.41
C GLU A 33 1.54 1.57 -18.87
N LYS A 34 1.43 0.27 -19.16
CA LYS A 34 1.59 -0.27 -20.52
C LYS A 34 0.38 0.03 -21.41
N MET A 35 -0.84 -0.04 -20.87
CA MET A 35 -2.07 0.15 -21.63
C MET A 35 -2.37 1.63 -21.91
N LEU A 36 -2.12 2.52 -20.95
CA LEU A 36 -2.46 3.95 -21.02
C LEU A 36 -2.03 4.65 -22.32
N PRO A 37 -0.81 4.46 -22.86
CA PRO A 37 -0.38 5.08 -24.11
C PRO A 37 -1.21 4.69 -25.34
N SER A 38 -1.93 3.57 -25.28
CA SER A 38 -2.74 3.05 -26.38
C SER A 38 -4.23 3.44 -26.29
N VAL A 39 -4.64 4.09 -25.20
CA VAL A 39 -6.02 4.49 -24.96
C VAL A 39 -6.32 5.77 -25.74
N THR A 40 -7.24 5.69 -26.70
CA THR A 40 -7.63 6.83 -27.54
C THR A 40 -8.81 7.63 -26.99
N ASN A 41 -9.59 7.04 -26.08
CA ASN A 41 -10.75 7.69 -25.49
C ASN A 41 -10.33 8.46 -24.23
N GLU A 42 -10.36 9.79 -24.30
CA GLU A 42 -9.95 10.70 -23.23
C GLU A 42 -10.66 10.45 -21.89
N LYS A 43 -11.96 10.06 -21.91
CA LYS A 43 -12.70 9.76 -20.67
C LYS A 43 -12.22 8.47 -20.03
N VAL A 44 -11.92 7.46 -20.85
CA VAL A 44 -11.36 6.18 -20.37
C VAL A 44 -9.94 6.40 -19.86
N GLU A 45 -9.12 7.18 -20.57
CA GLU A 45 -7.77 7.52 -20.13
C GLU A 45 -7.77 8.25 -18.78
N LEU A 46 -8.68 9.22 -18.59
CA LEU A 46 -8.81 9.94 -17.32
C LEU A 46 -9.18 9.01 -16.16
N LEU A 47 -10.12 8.08 -16.38
CA LEU A 47 -10.51 7.10 -15.36
C LEU A 47 -9.35 6.16 -15.03
N LEU A 48 -8.64 5.64 -16.05
CA LEU A 48 -7.50 4.74 -15.85
C LEU A 48 -6.33 5.44 -15.16
N LYS A 49 -6.09 6.72 -15.43
CA LYS A 49 -5.11 7.54 -14.71
C LYS A 49 -5.50 7.75 -13.25
N ALA A 50 -6.78 7.96 -12.96
CA ALA A 50 -7.26 8.08 -11.58
C ALA A 50 -7.07 6.77 -10.80
N ILE A 51 -7.39 5.63 -11.42
CA ILE A 51 -7.14 4.30 -10.83
C ILE A 51 -5.64 4.10 -10.61
N LEU A 52 -4.81 4.33 -11.64
CA LEU A 52 -3.35 4.19 -11.52
C LEU A 52 -2.79 5.03 -10.36
N HIS A 53 -3.25 6.27 -10.20
CA HIS A 53 -2.79 7.14 -9.13
C HIS A 53 -3.20 6.61 -7.74
N ASP A 54 -4.40 6.04 -7.62
CA ASP A 54 -4.86 5.39 -6.39
C ASP A 54 -4.01 4.16 -6.05
N GLU A 55 -3.79 3.27 -7.01
CA GLU A 55 -2.98 2.05 -6.84
C GLU A 55 -1.53 2.38 -6.46
N VAL A 56 -0.91 3.41 -7.08
CA VAL A 56 0.45 3.85 -6.72
C VAL A 56 0.51 4.36 -5.28
N ARG A 57 -0.53 5.07 -4.83
CA ARG A 57 -0.62 5.57 -3.46
C ARG A 57 -0.82 4.42 -2.47
N HIS A 58 -1.73 3.49 -2.75
CA HIS A 58 -1.97 2.32 -1.91
C HIS A 58 -0.73 1.43 -1.82
N HIS A 59 -0.01 1.22 -2.94
CA HIS A 59 1.23 0.43 -2.97
C HIS A 59 2.33 1.02 -2.10
N LYS A 60 2.49 2.35 -2.11
CA LYS A 60 3.42 3.04 -1.22
C LYS A 60 3.05 2.80 0.24
N LEU A 61 1.77 2.95 0.59
CA LEU A 61 1.26 2.75 1.95
C LEU A 61 1.46 1.31 2.43
N LEU A 62 1.13 0.31 1.60
CA LEU A 62 1.27 -1.10 1.96
C LEU A 62 2.73 -1.51 2.12
N LYS A 63 3.64 -0.97 1.30
CA LYS A 63 5.08 -1.16 1.48
C LYS A 63 5.55 -0.61 2.82
N THR A 64 5.12 0.59 3.19
CA THR A 64 5.45 1.15 4.50
C THR A 64 4.87 0.30 5.63
N LEU A 65 3.61 -0.14 5.53
CA LEU A 65 3.01 -1.06 6.49
C LEU A 65 3.82 -2.36 6.62
N TYR A 66 4.25 -2.94 5.51
CA TYR A 66 5.04 -4.16 5.48
C TYR A 66 6.40 -3.99 6.17
N GLU A 67 7.07 -2.85 5.94
CA GLU A 67 8.32 -2.52 6.63
C GLU A 67 8.12 -2.40 8.15
N ILE A 68 7.00 -1.80 8.59
CA ILE A 68 6.64 -1.71 10.01
C ILE A 68 6.43 -3.10 10.62
N LEU A 69 5.67 -3.97 9.93
CA LEU A 69 5.42 -5.34 10.35
C LEU A 69 6.72 -6.17 10.42
N ILE A 70 7.70 -5.90 9.55
CA ILE A 70 9.02 -6.57 9.58
C ILE A 70 9.88 -6.04 10.73
N ARG A 71 9.92 -4.72 10.94
CA ARG A 71 10.83 -4.09 11.92
C ARG A 71 10.44 -4.39 13.36
N GLY A 72 9.16 -4.65 13.65
CA GLY A 72 8.67 -5.07 14.96
C GLY A 72 8.83 -3.99 16.04
N GLU A 73 7.72 -3.37 16.45
CA GLU A 73 7.59 -2.43 17.59
C GLU A 73 8.51 -1.17 17.61
N ALA A 74 9.46 -1.02 16.69
CA ALA A 74 10.40 0.11 16.65
C ALA A 74 9.92 1.30 15.80
N VAL A 75 8.61 1.38 15.53
CA VAL A 75 7.98 2.47 14.76
C VAL A 75 7.01 3.16 15.72
N THR A 76 7.21 4.46 15.93
CA THR A 76 6.37 5.21 16.85
C THR A 76 4.98 5.45 16.23
N GLU A 77 3.98 5.73 17.06
CA GLU A 77 2.65 6.12 16.57
C GLU A 77 2.71 7.34 15.63
N GLY A 78 3.68 8.24 15.83
CA GLY A 78 3.95 9.38 14.96
C GLY A 78 4.48 8.98 13.58
N ASP A 79 5.44 8.05 13.52
CA ASP A 79 5.92 7.50 12.25
C ASP A 79 4.77 6.78 11.49
N TRP A 80 3.82 6.20 12.23
CA TRP A 80 2.63 5.56 11.69
C TRP A 80 1.63 6.58 11.12
N TRP A 81 1.39 7.67 11.85
CA TRP A 81 0.56 8.78 11.38
C TRP A 81 1.14 9.44 10.14
N ASP A 82 2.44 9.72 10.12
CA ASP A 82 3.10 10.34 8.97
C ASP A 82 3.13 9.42 7.74
N ALA A 83 3.32 8.11 7.93
CA ALA A 83 3.28 7.13 6.84
C ALA A 83 1.90 7.03 6.16
N VAL A 84 0.82 7.05 6.95
CA VAL A 84 -0.55 6.88 6.43
C VAL A 84 -1.13 8.21 5.95
N TRP A 85 -0.80 9.30 6.62
CA TRP A 85 -1.50 10.59 6.50
C TRP A 85 -0.61 11.78 6.12
N GLY A 86 0.72 11.62 6.06
CA GLY A 86 1.64 12.70 5.72
C GLY A 86 1.39 13.34 4.35
N ASP A 87 0.81 12.58 3.41
CA ASP A 87 0.48 13.04 2.06
C ASP A 87 -1.03 13.43 1.92
N VAL A 88 -1.79 13.58 3.01
CA VAL A 88 -3.20 14.04 2.99
C VAL A 88 -3.27 15.55 3.27
N PRO A 89 -3.71 16.38 2.29
CA PRO A 89 -3.86 17.82 2.50
C PRO A 89 -4.95 18.12 3.55
N GLY A 90 -4.63 18.92 4.56
CA GLY A 90 -5.61 19.46 5.52
C GLY A 90 -5.63 18.83 6.92
N LEU A 91 -4.72 17.89 7.24
CA LEU A 91 -4.63 17.30 8.59
C LEU A 91 -3.81 18.12 9.59
N TRP A 92 -3.08 19.14 9.13
CA TRP A 92 -2.23 20.02 9.94
C TRP A 92 -2.75 21.47 9.98
N GLY A 93 -4.08 21.64 9.86
CA GLY A 93 -4.77 22.93 9.90
C GLY A 93 -5.59 23.11 11.17
#